data_AF-A0A524HNM7-F1
#
_entry.id   AF-A0A524HNM7-F1
#
_cell.length_a   1.000
_cell.length_b   1.000
_cell.length_c   1.000
_cell.angle_alpha   90.00
_cell.angle_beta   90.00
_cell.angle_gamma   90.00
#
_symmetry.space_group_name_H-M   'P 1'
#
loop_
_entity.id
_entity.type
_entity.pdbx_description
1 polymer ?
#
loop_
_entity_poly.entity_id
_entity_poly.type
_entity_poly.pdbx_seq_one_letter_code
_entity_poly.pdbx_strand_id
1 'polypeptide(L)'
;MRCELLIAGLSISMTVVSARADEGMWTFDNFPSQRVEEKYGVTIDQAWLDHVRANAGRMANGCSSSLVSDDGLVFTNHHCVVG
;
A
#
# COMPACT_ATOMS: atom_id res chain seq x y z
N MET A 1 -17.97 60.62 16.19
CA MET A 1 -18.02 59.31 16.87
C MET A 1 -18.11 58.22 15.81
N ARG A 2 -16.97 57.70 15.36
CA ARG A 2 -16.88 56.49 14.53
C ARG A 2 -16.21 55.45 15.41
N CYS A 3 -16.97 54.42 15.80
CA CYS A 3 -16.46 53.31 16.59
C CYS A 3 -15.53 52.47 15.70
N GLU A 4 -14.24 52.53 16.01
CA GLU A 4 -13.20 51.67 15.46
C GLU A 4 -13.37 50.28 16.06
N LEU A 5 -13.95 49.35 15.29
CA LEU A 5 -14.04 47.94 15.70
C LEU A 5 -12.74 47.24 15.28
N LEU A 6 -11.75 47.24 16.18
CA LEU A 6 -10.52 46.46 16.03
C LEU A 6 -10.84 44.97 16.19
N ILE A 7 -11.07 44.28 15.06
CA ILE A 7 -11.14 42.82 15.02
C ILE A 7 -9.70 42.31 15.16
N ALA A 8 -9.32 41.95 16.39
CA ALA A 8 -8.08 41.23 16.66
C ALA A 8 -8.16 39.83 16.02
N GLY A 9 -7.65 39.72 14.79
CA GLY A 9 -7.57 38.46 14.06
C GLY A 9 -6.56 37.52 14.71
N LEU A 10 -7.03 36.61 15.56
CA LEU A 10 -6.23 35.48 16.05
C LEU A 10 -5.97 34.53 14.86
N SER A 11 -4.83 34.71 14.21
CA SER A 11 -4.39 33.87 13.09
C SER A 11 -3.99 32.51 13.63
N ILE A 12 -4.88 31.51 13.51
CA ILE A 12 -4.56 30.11 13.80
C ILE A 12 -3.57 29.64 12.73
N SER A 13 -2.30 29.55 13.10
CA SER A 13 -1.26 29.00 12.24
C SER A 13 -1.42 27.47 12.22
N MET A 14 -1.96 26.93 11.10
CA MET A 14 -2.02 25.50 10.87
C MET A 14 -0.60 24.96 10.65
N THR A 15 -0.05 24.30 11.67
CA THR A 15 1.16 23.48 11.51
C THR A 15 0.83 22.26 10.67
N VAL A 16 1.34 22.23 9.44
CA VAL A 16 1.17 21.09 8.54
C VAL A 16 2.13 19.98 8.98
N VAL A 17 1.65 19.02 9.75
CA VAL A 17 2.41 17.80 10.05
C VAL A 17 2.38 16.92 8.80
N SER A 18 3.55 16.62 8.23
CA SER A 18 3.65 15.66 7.14
C SER A 18 3.34 14.26 7.65
N ALA A 19 2.24 13.66 7.15
CA ALA A 19 1.98 12.25 7.35
C ALA A 19 3.10 11.43 6.68
N ARG A 20 3.78 10.58 7.47
CA ARG A 20 4.70 9.58 6.94
C ARG A 20 3.96 8.26 6.85
N ALA A 21 3.63 7.84 5.63
CA ALA A 21 3.18 6.49 5.39
C ALA A 21 4.41 5.57 5.44
N ASP A 22 4.39 4.60 6.35
CA ASP A 22 5.46 3.59 6.44
C ASP A 22 5.40 2.56 5.30
N GLU A 23 4.23 2.41 4.67
CA GLU A 23 3.89 1.37 3.69
C GLU A 23 2.87 1.89 2.64
N GLY A 24 2.85 1.28 1.44
CA GLY A 24 1.98 1.67 0.33
C GLY A 24 1.67 0.49 -0.61
N MET A 25 0.69 0.67 -1.50
CA MET A 25 0.35 -0.31 -2.54
C MET A 25 1.21 -0.04 -3.78
N TRP A 26 2.26 -0.83 -3.96
CA TRP A 26 3.18 -0.69 -5.08
C TRP A 26 2.79 -1.60 -6.24
N THR A 27 2.99 -1.13 -7.47
CA THR A 27 2.96 -2.02 -8.63
C THR A 27 4.25 -2.83 -8.68
N PHE A 28 4.22 -4.00 -9.32
CA PHE A 28 5.40 -4.88 -9.45
C PHE A 28 6.56 -4.23 -10.24
N ASP A 29 6.28 -3.21 -11.06
CA ASP A 29 7.26 -2.43 -11.83
C ASP A 29 7.78 -1.20 -11.10
N ASN A 30 7.17 -0.82 -9.96
CA ASN A 30 7.55 0.37 -9.18
C ASN A 30 7.70 0.03 -7.68
N PHE A 31 8.19 -1.19 -7.41
CA PHE A 31 8.46 -1.64 -6.04
C PHE A 31 9.75 -0.99 -5.50
N PRO A 32 9.75 -0.46 -4.26
CA PRO A 32 10.89 0.27 -3.72
C PRO A 32 11.96 -0.69 -3.15
N SER A 33 12.54 -1.56 -3.99
CA SER A 33 13.47 -2.63 -3.60
C SER A 33 14.59 -2.16 -2.68
N GLN A 34 15.25 -1.05 -3.01
CA GLN A 34 16.35 -0.51 -2.21
C GLN A 34 15.90 -0.13 -0.79
N ARG A 35 14.76 0.56 -0.66
CA ARG A 35 14.21 0.92 0.65
C ARG A 35 13.84 -0.31 1.47
N VAL A 36 13.29 -1.34 0.81
CA VAL A 36 12.89 -2.60 1.45
C VAL A 36 14.10 -3.38 1.93
N GLU A 37 15.16 -3.43 1.14
CA GLU A 37 16.43 -4.04 1.53
C GLU A 37 17.08 -3.30 2.70
N GLU A 38 17.14 -1.97 2.65
CA GLU A 38 17.68 -1.14 3.74
C GLU A 38 16.89 -1.28 5.04
N LYS A 39 15.55 -1.36 4.96
CA LYS A 39 14.66 -1.41 6.12
C LYS A 39 14.54 -2.82 6.72
N TYR A 40 14.47 -3.85 5.87
CA TYR A 40 14.12 -5.21 6.26
C TYR A 40 15.22 -6.25 6.02
N GLY A 41 16.31 -5.89 5.34
CA GLY A 41 17.41 -6.81 5.03
C GLY A 41 17.05 -7.91 4.03
N VAL A 42 15.99 -7.71 3.24
CA VAL A 42 15.55 -8.66 2.21
C VAL A 42 15.74 -8.04 0.83
N THR A 43 16.48 -8.75 -0.02
CA THR A 43 16.63 -8.36 -1.43
C THR A 43 15.42 -8.87 -2.22
N ILE A 44 14.58 -7.95 -2.67
CA ILE A 44 13.45 -8.22 -3.56
C ILE A 44 13.77 -7.60 -4.92
N ASP A 45 14.25 -8.42 -5.85
CA ASP A 45 14.60 -8.00 -7.21
C ASP A 45 13.43 -8.21 -8.20
N GLN A 46 13.63 -7.79 -9.45
CA GLN A 46 12.59 -7.91 -10.47
C GLN A 46 12.25 -9.38 -10.79
N ALA A 47 13.23 -10.28 -10.76
CA ALA A 47 12.99 -11.70 -11.03
C ALA A 47 12.08 -12.33 -9.96
N TRP A 48 12.30 -11.97 -8.70
CA TRP A 48 11.44 -12.37 -7.59
C TRP A 48 10.03 -11.78 -7.74
N LEU A 49 9.92 -10.49 -8.08
CA LEU A 49 8.63 -9.83 -8.30
C LEU A 49 7.86 -10.44 -9.48
N ASP A 50 8.56 -10.79 -10.55
CA ASP A 50 7.98 -11.47 -11.72
C ASP A 50 7.45 -12.86 -11.37
N HIS A 51 8.20 -13.62 -10.57
CA HIS A 51 7.76 -14.91 -10.06
C HIS A 51 6.49 -14.77 -9.19
N VAL A 52 6.47 -13.83 -8.25
CA VAL A 52 5.27 -13.60 -7.40
C VAL A 52 4.08 -13.13 -8.22
N ARG A 53 4.29 -12.19 -9.16
CA ARG A 53 3.24 -11.70 -10.07
C ARG A 53 2.61 -12.81 -10.88
N ALA A 54 3.42 -13.74 -11.40
CA ALA A 54 2.93 -14.88 -12.19
C ALA A 54 2.04 -15.83 -11.36
N ASN A 55 2.25 -15.89 -10.04
CA ASN A 55 1.51 -16.75 -9.13
C ASN A 55 0.36 -16.03 -8.39
N ALA A 56 0.25 -14.70 -8.51
CA ALA A 56 -0.82 -13.91 -7.90
C ALA A 56 -2.09 -13.94 -8.75
N GLY A 57 -3.12 -14.64 -8.28
CA GLY A 57 -4.39 -14.80 -8.99
C GLY A 57 -5.48 -13.84 -8.49
N ARG A 58 -6.26 -13.29 -9.41
CA ARG A 58 -7.51 -12.57 -9.09
C ARG A 58 -8.69 -13.53 -9.20
N MET A 59 -9.49 -13.62 -8.15
CA MET A 59 -10.74 -14.38 -8.16
C MET A 59 -11.94 -13.47 -8.39
N ALA A 60 -13.08 -14.09 -8.73
CA ALA A 60 -14.36 -13.40 -8.80
C ALA A 60 -14.68 -12.68 -7.47
N ASN A 61 -15.54 -11.67 -7.54
CA ASN A 61 -16.04 -10.92 -6.38
C ASN A 61 -14.98 -10.11 -5.60
N GLY A 62 -13.78 -9.92 -6.15
CA GLY A 62 -12.76 -9.01 -5.58
C GLY A 62 -11.76 -9.67 -4.63
N CYS A 63 -11.75 -11.00 -4.56
CA CYS A 63 -10.77 -11.75 -3.77
C CYS A 63 -9.43 -11.94 -4.48
N SER A 64 -8.39 -12.15 -3.67
CA SER A 64 -7.06 -12.58 -4.10
C SER A 64 -6.87 -14.08 -3.90
N SER A 65 -5.96 -14.65 -4.67
CA SER A 65 -5.56 -16.06 -4.60
C SER A 65 -4.10 -16.23 -4.99
N SER A 66 -3.55 -17.41 -4.75
CA SER A 66 -2.16 -17.73 -5.10
C SER A 66 -2.05 -19.14 -5.66
N LEU A 67 -1.27 -19.32 -6.73
CA LEU A 67 -0.81 -20.62 -7.17
C LEU A 67 0.34 -21.06 -6.26
N VAL A 68 0.21 -22.25 -5.67
CA VAL A 68 1.16 -22.76 -4.66
C VAL A 68 1.73 -24.15 -5.00
N SER A 69 1.39 -24.70 -6.18
CA SER A 69 2.02 -25.90 -6.72
C SER A 69 2.04 -25.88 -8.26
N ASP A 70 2.96 -26.67 -8.83
CA ASP A 70 3.11 -26.84 -10.28
C ASP A 70 1.91 -27.56 -10.93
N ASP A 71 1.11 -28.27 -10.12
CA ASP A 71 -0.13 -28.93 -10.55
C ASP A 71 -1.36 -28.00 -10.51
N GLY A 72 -1.17 -26.72 -10.19
CA GLY A 72 -2.24 -25.73 -10.19
C GLY A 72 -3.05 -25.66 -8.89
N LEU A 73 -2.47 -26.01 -7.73
CA LEU A 73 -3.14 -25.81 -6.45
C LEU A 73 -3.33 -24.32 -6.18
N VAL A 74 -4.57 -23.90 -5.94
CA VAL A 74 -4.94 -22.51 -5.65
C VAL A 74 -5.24 -22.35 -4.16
N PHE A 75 -4.57 -21.39 -3.53
CA PHE A 75 -4.79 -21.00 -2.13
C PHE A 75 -5.57 -19.68 -2.05
N THR A 76 -6.55 -19.63 -1.15
CA THR A 76 -7.32 -18.42 -0.82
C THR A 76 -8.01 -18.54 0.54
N ASN A 77 -8.67 -17.48 0.99
CA ASN A 77 -9.43 -17.49 2.23
C ASN A 77 -10.77 -18.23 2.08
N HIS A 78 -11.23 -18.84 3.18
CA HIS A 78 -12.50 -19.56 3.24
C HIS A 78 -13.71 -18.70 2.80
N HIS A 79 -13.79 -17.47 3.29
CA HIS A 79 -14.90 -16.55 2.96
C HIS A 79 -14.93 -16.15 1.47
N CYS A 80 -13.82 -16.30 0.74
CA CYS A 80 -13.79 -16.06 -0.69
C CYS A 80 -14.45 -17.19 -1.49
N VAL A 81 -14.62 -18.38 -0.89
CA VAL A 81 -15.19 -19.55 -1.55
C VAL A 81 -16.64 -19.79 -1.15
N VAL A 82 -16.97 -19.65 0.14
CA VAL A 82 -18.27 -20.10 0.66
C VAL A 82 -19.20 -19.01 1.21
N GLY A 83 -18.83 -17.72 1.11
CA GLY A 83 -19.73 -16.58 1.34
C GLY A 83 -20.56 -16.63 2.63
#